data_AF-A0A6W0M7W1-F1
#
_entry.id   AF-A0A6W0M7W1-F1
#
_cell.length_a   1.000
_cell.length_b   1.000
_cell.length_c   1.000
_cell.angle_alpha   90.00
_cell.angle_beta   90.00
_cell.angle_gamma   90.00
#
_symmetry.space_group_name_H-M   'P 1'
#
loop_
_entity.id
_entity.type
_entity.pdbx_description
1 polymer ?
#
loop_
_entity_poly.entity_id
_entity_poly.type
_entity_poly.pdbx_seq_one_letter_code
_entity_poly.pdbx_strand_id
1 'polypeptide(L)'
;MIQEFVINNVNKPAISFFLITLYLAYLFIEYTKNRKNNYFEMTEERLTKQNLFKQSIRIPVYSSIYFGVFSWIGHSPQFDAEGFKNFIEISKLPIALLSLSIPFVAIVANIHRTIQTEHQIKKTQQQIDLVTEKNRSDAYYSHLKNYSDMFKTLPSFTLSRRDNLTFDRKTIKISVDHTYSLYKKIFTKSSISEGYSNVVDIKFLRRLENIYAGISKDIKNYSDIYPNQVGMSSLENIEASLSFLCRELGVNYERNINTFKILDPITNLEIETSFSDEKEIKEMLQGLRDILISLYKLIDQDPIIFQGSATIQDPLANYAYEPSILIFKGILPVKTHSE
;
A
#
# COMPACT_ATOMS: atom_id res chain seq x y z
N MET A 1 -10.81 83.21 -24.33
CA MET A 1 -12.24 83.03 -23.97
C MET A 1 -12.58 81.67 -23.36
N ILE A 2 -12.56 80.53 -24.07
CA ILE A 2 -12.92 79.21 -23.47
C ILE A 2 -11.88 78.72 -22.46
N GLN A 3 -10.59 78.82 -22.79
CA GLN A 3 -9.49 78.37 -21.92
C GLN A 3 -9.39 79.19 -20.62
N GLU A 4 -9.51 80.51 -20.71
CA GLU A 4 -9.54 81.42 -19.55
C GLU A 4 -10.78 81.17 -18.67
N PHE A 5 -11.94 80.89 -19.26
CA PHE A 5 -13.15 80.54 -18.51
C PHE A 5 -13.01 79.23 -17.73
N VAL A 6 -12.33 78.23 -18.30
CA VAL A 6 -12.05 76.96 -17.62
C VAL A 6 -11.05 77.15 -16.48
N ILE A 7 -9.96 77.88 -16.73
CA ILE A 7 -8.93 78.18 -15.70
C ILE A 7 -9.56 78.92 -14.51
N ASN A 8 -10.37 79.95 -14.77
CA ASN A 8 -10.94 80.79 -13.72
C ASN A 8 -12.01 80.06 -12.87
N ASN A 9 -12.58 78.96 -13.39
CA ASN A 9 -13.50 78.12 -12.63
C ASN A 9 -12.80 76.99 -11.87
N VAL A 10 -11.78 76.34 -12.44
CA VAL A 10 -11.04 75.25 -11.77
C VAL A 10 -10.28 75.75 -10.53
N ASN A 11 -9.80 76.98 -10.55
CA ASN A 11 -9.05 77.59 -9.44
C ASN A 11 -9.93 78.02 -8.24
N LYS A 12 -11.26 77.92 -8.35
CA LYS A 12 -12.14 78.16 -7.20
C LYS A 12 -12.00 77.01 -6.22
N PRO A 13 -11.76 77.27 -4.91
CA PRO A 13 -11.47 76.22 -3.94
C PRO A 13 -12.57 75.16 -3.86
N ALA A 14 -13.84 75.58 -3.93
CA ALA A 14 -14.99 74.66 -3.94
C ALA A 14 -14.97 73.66 -5.10
N ILE A 15 -14.51 74.08 -6.29
CA ILE A 15 -14.44 73.24 -7.49
C ILE A 15 -13.25 72.28 -7.38
N SER A 16 -12.10 72.74 -6.88
CA SER A 16 -10.94 71.87 -6.65
C SER A 16 -11.26 70.77 -5.61
N PHE A 17 -11.94 71.10 -4.51
CA PHE A 17 -12.40 70.13 -3.52
C PHE A 17 -13.38 69.11 -4.10
N PHE A 18 -14.32 69.56 -4.94
CA PHE A 18 -15.25 68.68 -5.62
C PHE A 18 -14.54 67.68 -6.54
N LEU A 19 -13.56 68.14 -7.33
CA LEU A 19 -12.77 67.29 -8.23
C LEU A 19 -11.98 66.22 -7.46
N ILE A 20 -11.31 66.59 -6.36
CA ILE A 20 -10.59 65.64 -5.51
C ILE A 20 -11.57 64.60 -4.92
N THR A 21 -12.73 65.04 -4.45
CA THR A 21 -13.78 64.15 -3.91
C THR A 21 -14.27 63.16 -4.98
N LEU A 22 -14.44 63.62 -6.23
CA LEU A 22 -14.81 62.77 -7.36
C LEU A 22 -13.74 61.69 -7.63
N TYR A 23 -12.46 62.05 -7.59
CA TYR A 23 -11.37 61.09 -7.76
C TYR A 23 -11.32 60.05 -6.62
N LEU A 24 -11.51 60.48 -5.37
CA LEU A 24 -11.59 59.56 -4.23
C LEU A 24 -12.80 58.63 -4.33
N ALA A 25 -13.96 59.16 -4.78
CA ALA A 25 -15.14 58.35 -5.05
C ALA A 25 -14.86 57.31 -6.15
N TYR A 26 -14.15 57.70 -7.22
CA TYR A 26 -13.70 56.77 -8.26
C TYR A 26 -12.82 55.63 -7.70
N LEU A 27 -11.79 55.97 -6.90
CA LEU A 27 -10.93 54.95 -6.27
C LEU A 27 -11.72 54.03 -5.35
N PHE A 28 -12.68 54.57 -4.60
CA PHE A 28 -13.56 53.79 -3.74
C PHE A 28 -14.47 52.84 -4.53
N ILE A 29 -15.07 53.32 -5.62
CA ILE A 29 -15.88 52.49 -6.52
C ILE A 29 -15.01 51.38 -7.14
N GLU A 30 -13.80 51.69 -7.57
CA GLU A 30 -12.88 50.69 -8.12
C GLU A 30 -12.46 49.65 -7.08
N TYR A 31 -12.13 50.08 -5.86
CA TYR A 31 -11.83 49.17 -4.75
C TYR A 31 -13.01 48.24 -4.44
N THR A 32 -14.21 48.79 -4.30
CA THR A 32 -15.41 47.99 -3.99
C THR A 32 -15.76 47.03 -5.13
N LYS A 33 -15.64 47.45 -6.39
CA LYS A 33 -15.82 46.59 -7.57
C LYS A 33 -14.79 45.46 -7.61
N ASN A 34 -13.52 45.78 -7.40
CA ASN A 34 -12.43 44.81 -7.38
C ASN A 34 -12.61 43.78 -6.26
N ARG A 35 -13.05 44.23 -5.08
CA ARG A 35 -13.35 43.33 -3.95
C ARG A 35 -14.54 42.42 -4.24
N LYS A 36 -15.64 42.96 -4.79
CA LYS A 36 -16.84 42.15 -5.14
C LYS A 36 -16.56 41.10 -6.21
N ASN A 37 -15.63 41.38 -7.12
CA ASN A 37 -15.28 40.48 -8.22
C ASN A 37 -14.05 39.60 -7.91
N ASN A 38 -13.60 39.54 -6.65
CA ASN A 38 -12.41 38.77 -6.22
C ASN A 38 -11.13 39.07 -7.00
N TYR A 39 -10.93 40.32 -7.44
CA TYR A 39 -9.72 40.69 -8.20
C TYR A 39 -8.44 40.62 -7.37
N PHE A 40 -8.56 40.53 -6.04
CA PHE A 40 -7.45 40.32 -5.11
C PHE A 40 -7.07 38.85 -4.96
N GLU A 41 -7.92 37.92 -5.39
CA GLU A 41 -7.59 36.50 -5.47
C GLU A 41 -6.84 36.26 -6.78
N MET A 42 -5.67 35.63 -6.67
CA MET A 42 -4.83 35.29 -7.82
C MET A 42 -4.74 33.78 -7.96
N THR A 43 -4.65 33.33 -9.20
CA THR A 43 -4.51 31.90 -9.54
C THR A 43 -3.13 31.61 -10.11
N GLU A 44 -2.84 30.32 -10.37
CA GLU A 44 -1.62 29.88 -11.03
C GLU A 44 -1.54 30.27 -12.51
N GLU A 45 -2.65 30.73 -13.11
CA GLU A 45 -2.70 31.16 -14.51
C GLU A 45 -1.72 32.29 -14.80
N ARG A 46 -1.38 32.49 -16.08
CA ARG A 46 -0.43 33.52 -16.53
C ARG A 46 -0.69 34.89 -15.87
N LEU A 47 0.38 35.57 -15.45
CA LEU A 47 0.32 36.87 -14.76
C LEU A 47 -0.55 37.91 -15.50
N THR A 48 -0.47 37.94 -16.83
CA THR A 48 -1.22 38.89 -17.67
C THR A 48 -2.73 38.69 -17.66
N LYS A 49 -3.21 37.50 -17.27
CA LYS A 49 -4.64 37.24 -17.08
C LYS A 49 -5.14 37.73 -15.72
N GLN A 50 -4.25 37.85 -14.74
CA GLN A 50 -4.61 38.20 -13.37
C GLN A 50 -5.16 39.62 -13.31
N ASN A 51 -6.33 39.78 -12.71
CA ASN A 51 -7.00 41.07 -12.67
C ASN A 51 -6.26 42.07 -11.77
N LEU A 52 -5.62 41.60 -10.69
CA LEU A 52 -4.77 42.43 -9.84
C LEU A 52 -3.61 43.06 -10.62
N PHE A 53 -3.00 42.30 -11.54
CA PHE A 53 -1.92 42.78 -12.41
C PHE A 53 -2.41 43.82 -13.42
N LYS A 54 -3.63 43.67 -13.94
CA LYS A 54 -4.23 44.71 -14.79
C LYS A 54 -4.48 45.99 -13.99
N GLN A 55 -4.93 45.88 -12.74
CA GLN A 55 -5.20 47.03 -11.88
C GLN A 55 -3.93 47.74 -11.41
N SER A 56 -2.83 47.01 -11.16
CA SER A 56 -1.55 47.60 -10.79
C SER A 56 -0.97 48.52 -11.87
N ILE A 57 -1.36 48.33 -13.12
CA ILE A 57 -1.02 49.23 -14.24
C ILE A 57 -2.13 50.28 -14.43
N ARG A 58 -3.38 49.84 -14.47
CA ARG A 58 -4.53 50.67 -14.85
C ARG A 58 -4.78 51.83 -13.87
N ILE A 59 -4.68 51.61 -12.57
CA ILE A 59 -4.92 52.65 -11.55
C ILE A 59 -3.87 53.78 -11.63
N PRO A 60 -2.56 53.49 -11.63
CA PRO A 60 -1.52 54.50 -11.88
C PRO A 60 -1.69 55.27 -13.19
N VAL A 61 -2.01 54.58 -14.29
CA VAL A 61 -2.20 55.22 -15.61
C VAL A 61 -3.39 56.18 -15.59
N TYR A 62 -4.56 55.75 -15.12
CA TYR A 62 -5.72 56.65 -15.04
C TYR A 62 -5.49 57.81 -14.08
N SER A 63 -4.81 57.57 -12.96
CA SER A 63 -4.48 58.63 -12.00
C SER A 63 -3.54 59.65 -12.63
N SER A 64 -2.52 59.22 -13.36
CA SER A 64 -1.62 60.10 -14.11
C SER A 64 -2.36 60.94 -15.15
N ILE A 65 -3.28 60.34 -15.93
CA ILE A 65 -4.04 61.08 -16.94
C ILE A 65 -4.99 62.07 -16.27
N TYR A 66 -5.69 61.65 -15.22
CA TYR A 66 -6.65 62.48 -14.48
C TYR A 66 -5.99 63.75 -13.94
N PHE A 67 -4.89 63.63 -13.20
CA PHE A 67 -4.16 64.80 -12.69
C PHE A 67 -3.36 65.53 -13.79
N GLY A 68 -2.96 64.81 -14.84
CA GLY A 68 -2.26 65.37 -16.00
C GLY A 68 -3.09 66.42 -16.71
N VAL A 69 -4.36 66.11 -17.01
CA VAL A 69 -5.28 67.06 -17.64
C VAL A 69 -5.31 68.39 -16.90
N PHE A 70 -5.43 68.39 -15.57
CA PHE A 70 -5.42 69.62 -14.79
C PHE A 70 -4.06 70.34 -14.77
N SER A 71 -2.97 69.58 -14.79
CA SER A 71 -1.60 70.12 -14.80
C SER A 71 -1.25 70.78 -16.14
N TRP A 72 -1.94 70.44 -17.23
CA TRP A 72 -1.67 70.95 -18.58
C TRP A 72 -2.64 72.06 -19.02
N ILE A 73 -3.73 72.30 -18.27
CA ILE A 73 -4.65 73.40 -18.56
C ILE A 73 -3.87 74.73 -18.53
N GLY A 74 -3.98 75.51 -19.61
CA GLY A 74 -3.28 76.80 -19.73
C GLY A 74 -1.92 76.73 -20.43
N HIS A 75 -1.44 75.52 -20.75
CA HIS A 75 -0.20 75.31 -21.51
C HIS A 75 -0.49 74.83 -22.93
N SER A 76 0.42 75.15 -23.86
CA SER A 76 0.39 74.68 -25.25
C SER A 76 1.59 73.78 -25.52
N PRO A 77 1.48 72.75 -26.38
CA PRO A 77 2.61 71.90 -26.75
C PRO A 77 3.75 72.72 -27.39
N GLN A 78 4.95 72.63 -26.82
CA GLN A 78 6.17 73.25 -27.32
C GLN A 78 7.26 72.19 -27.41
N PHE A 79 7.77 71.94 -28.62
CA PHE A 79 8.71 70.86 -28.94
C PHE A 79 10.15 71.36 -29.01
N ASP A 80 10.64 71.92 -27.90
CA ASP A 80 12.03 72.32 -27.72
C ASP A 80 12.50 72.04 -26.28
N ALA A 81 13.77 72.34 -25.98
CA ALA A 81 14.36 72.06 -24.67
C ALA A 81 13.63 72.75 -23.51
N GLU A 82 13.13 73.97 -23.73
CA GLU A 82 12.40 74.75 -22.73
C GLU A 82 10.99 74.19 -22.50
N GLY A 83 10.29 73.80 -23.58
CA GLY A 83 9.00 73.13 -23.54
C GLY A 83 9.06 71.80 -22.80
N PHE A 84 10.08 70.96 -23.04
CA PHE A 84 10.26 69.71 -22.30
C PHE A 84 10.57 69.94 -20.81
N LYS A 85 11.40 70.94 -20.48
CA LYS A 85 11.68 71.30 -19.09
C LYS A 85 10.41 71.72 -18.35
N ASN A 86 9.61 72.60 -18.97
CA ASN A 86 8.34 73.04 -18.40
C ASN A 86 7.34 71.88 -18.28
N PHE A 87 7.25 71.00 -19.28
CA PHE A 87 6.37 69.83 -19.23
C PHE A 87 6.70 68.90 -18.05
N ILE A 88 7.98 68.61 -17.81
CA ILE A 88 8.40 67.81 -16.64
C ILE A 88 8.05 68.55 -15.35
N GLU A 89 8.27 69.85 -15.30
CA GLU A 89 8.03 70.66 -14.11
C GLU A 89 6.55 70.69 -13.69
N ILE A 90 5.64 70.88 -14.64
CA ILE A 90 4.20 70.87 -14.38
C ILE A 90 3.65 69.45 -14.18
N SER A 91 4.29 68.43 -14.76
CA SER A 91 3.81 67.03 -14.71
C SER A 91 4.40 66.19 -13.57
N LYS A 92 5.07 66.81 -12.58
CA LYS A 92 5.69 66.09 -11.44
C LYS A 92 4.73 65.09 -10.77
N LEU A 93 3.52 65.53 -10.42
CA LEU A 93 2.52 64.69 -9.78
C LEU A 93 1.99 63.58 -10.72
N PRO A 94 1.54 63.88 -11.95
CA PRO A 94 1.18 62.87 -12.95
C PRO A 94 2.26 61.81 -13.15
N ILE A 95 3.52 62.22 -13.35
CA ILE A 95 4.66 61.31 -13.55
C ILE A 95 4.90 60.46 -12.31
N ALA A 96 4.84 61.04 -11.11
CA ALA A 96 4.97 60.30 -9.86
C ALA A 96 3.87 59.23 -9.72
N LEU A 97 2.61 59.57 -10.02
CA LEU A 97 1.51 58.62 -10.00
C LEU A 97 1.68 57.51 -11.03
N LEU A 98 2.11 57.84 -12.25
CA LEU A 98 2.40 56.85 -13.28
C LEU A 98 3.52 55.89 -12.86
N SER A 99 4.54 56.43 -12.18
CA SER A 99 5.69 55.64 -11.72
C SER A 99 5.32 54.54 -10.73
N LEU A 100 4.20 54.69 -9.99
CA LEU A 100 3.67 53.67 -9.08
C LEU A 100 3.28 52.35 -9.78
N SER A 101 3.08 52.37 -11.10
CA SER A 101 2.89 51.14 -11.89
C SER A 101 4.05 50.16 -11.72
N ILE A 102 5.29 50.67 -11.64
CA ILE A 102 6.50 49.85 -11.52
C ILE A 102 6.51 49.05 -10.19
N PRO A 103 6.47 49.69 -9.00
CA PRO A 103 6.47 48.96 -7.74
C PRO A 103 5.22 48.10 -7.57
N PHE A 104 4.04 48.53 -8.03
CA PHE A 104 2.83 47.71 -7.92
C PHE A 104 2.90 46.45 -8.78
N VAL A 105 3.36 46.55 -10.02
CA VAL A 105 3.60 45.38 -10.88
C VAL A 105 4.63 44.45 -10.25
N ALA A 106 5.73 44.98 -9.69
CA ALA A 106 6.76 44.16 -9.05
C ALA A 106 6.20 43.37 -7.85
N ILE A 107 5.39 44.00 -7.00
CA ILE A 107 4.74 43.34 -5.86
C ILE A 107 3.80 42.23 -6.36
N VAL A 108 2.90 42.54 -7.30
CA VAL A 108 1.93 41.57 -7.83
C VAL A 108 2.62 40.39 -8.51
N ALA A 109 3.70 40.65 -9.26
CA ALA A 109 4.49 39.60 -9.90
C ALA A 109 5.17 38.66 -8.89
N ASN A 110 5.67 39.20 -7.77
CA ASN A 110 6.26 38.39 -6.71
C ASN A 110 5.21 37.51 -6.01
N ILE A 111 4.05 38.08 -5.66
CA ILE A 111 2.92 37.34 -5.09
C ILE A 111 2.51 36.18 -6.04
N HIS A 112 2.40 36.48 -7.33
CA HIS A 112 2.06 35.48 -8.34
C HIS A 112 3.08 34.33 -8.41
N ARG A 113 4.38 34.65 -8.38
CA ARG A 113 5.44 33.64 -8.36
C ARG A 113 5.32 32.73 -7.15
N THR A 114 4.99 33.26 -5.97
CA THR A 114 4.76 32.46 -4.75
C THR A 114 3.59 31.50 -4.93
N ILE A 115 2.43 31.99 -5.41
CA ILE A 115 1.25 31.15 -5.67
C ILE A 115 1.55 30.02 -6.67
N GLN A 116 2.26 30.34 -7.77
CA GLN A 116 2.67 29.35 -8.75
C GLN A 116 3.62 28.30 -8.17
N THR A 117 4.51 28.71 -7.28
CA THR A 117 5.47 27.81 -6.62
C THR A 117 4.75 26.89 -5.64
N GLU A 118 3.86 27.42 -4.81
CA GLU A 118 3.03 26.64 -3.88
C GLU A 118 2.19 25.59 -4.63
N HIS A 119 1.56 25.97 -5.76
CA HIS A 119 0.79 25.04 -6.58
C HIS A 119 1.65 23.92 -7.17
N GLN A 120 2.85 24.24 -7.64
CA GLN A 120 3.79 23.24 -8.15
C GLN A 120 4.25 22.27 -7.06
N ILE A 121 4.57 22.78 -5.87
CA ILE A 121 4.93 21.94 -4.71
C ILE A 121 3.76 21.01 -4.37
N LYS A 122 2.54 21.54 -4.28
CA LYS A 122 1.35 20.74 -3.99
C LYS A 122 1.11 19.63 -5.01
N LYS A 123 1.17 19.95 -6.31
CA LYS A 123 1.04 18.96 -7.39
C LYS A 123 2.14 17.90 -7.33
N THR A 124 3.36 18.31 -7.03
CA THR A 124 4.51 17.39 -6.88
C THR A 124 4.30 16.45 -5.70
N GLN A 125 3.85 16.95 -4.55
CA GLN A 125 3.56 16.12 -3.39
C GLN A 125 2.45 15.10 -3.69
N GLN A 126 1.35 15.55 -4.31
CA GLN A 126 0.27 14.64 -4.72
C GLN A 126 0.77 13.55 -5.68
N GLN A 127 1.65 13.90 -6.61
CA GLN A 127 2.26 12.92 -7.52
C GLN A 127 3.15 11.93 -6.77
N ILE A 128 3.96 12.39 -5.80
CA ILE A 128 4.80 11.53 -4.96
C ILE A 128 3.93 10.55 -4.16
N ASP A 129 2.83 11.02 -3.57
CA ASP A 129 1.94 10.19 -2.77
C ASP A 129 1.29 9.09 -3.63
N LEU A 130 0.76 9.45 -4.81
CA LEU A 130 0.17 8.50 -5.76
C LEU A 130 1.17 7.46 -6.27
N VAL A 131 2.39 7.89 -6.59
CA VAL A 131 3.46 6.98 -7.03
C VAL A 131 3.89 6.06 -5.89
N THR A 132 3.96 6.58 -4.67
CA THR A 132 4.31 5.78 -3.48
C THR A 132 3.25 4.71 -3.21
N GLU A 133 1.97 5.06 -3.25
CA GLU A 133 0.86 4.11 -3.10
C GLU A 133 0.91 3.02 -4.18
N LYS A 134 1.09 3.41 -5.45
CA LYS A 134 1.22 2.47 -6.57
C LYS A 134 2.41 1.53 -6.36
N ASN A 135 3.58 2.06 -6.03
CA ASN A 135 4.79 1.27 -5.83
C ASN A 135 4.63 0.26 -4.68
N ARG A 136 3.94 0.63 -3.59
CA ARG A 136 3.64 -0.30 -2.49
C ARG A 136 2.76 -1.45 -2.96
N SER A 137 1.67 -1.13 -3.65
CA SER A 137 0.75 -2.13 -4.22
C SER A 137 1.46 -3.07 -5.20
N ASP A 138 2.20 -2.51 -6.17
CA ASP A 138 2.93 -3.29 -7.18
C ASP A 138 3.97 -4.22 -6.53
N ALA A 139 4.70 -3.72 -5.52
CA ALA A 139 5.67 -4.52 -4.79
C ALA A 139 5.00 -5.65 -3.99
N TYR A 140 3.86 -5.38 -3.34
CA TYR A 140 3.06 -6.42 -2.66
C TYR A 140 2.61 -7.52 -3.62
N TYR A 141 2.02 -7.16 -4.77
CA TYR A 141 1.53 -8.14 -5.74
C TYR A 141 2.68 -8.92 -6.40
N SER A 142 3.81 -8.27 -6.67
CA SER A 142 5.00 -8.95 -7.18
C SER A 142 5.52 -10.00 -6.19
N HIS A 143 5.67 -9.62 -4.91
CA HIS A 143 6.11 -10.54 -3.86
C HIS A 143 5.13 -11.70 -3.65
N LEU A 144 3.81 -11.40 -3.58
CA LEU A 144 2.74 -12.38 -3.48
C LEU A 144 2.82 -13.40 -4.62
N LYS A 145 2.93 -12.92 -5.87
CA LYS A 145 2.99 -13.78 -7.04
C LYS A 145 4.25 -14.63 -7.04
N ASN A 146 5.41 -14.02 -6.82
CA ASN A 146 6.70 -14.72 -6.83
C ASN A 146 6.70 -15.87 -5.81
N TYR A 147 6.34 -15.63 -4.56
CA TYR A 147 6.28 -16.69 -3.55
C TYR A 147 5.16 -17.69 -3.80
N SER A 148 4.00 -17.26 -4.28
CA SER A 148 2.91 -18.18 -4.64
C SER A 148 3.31 -19.13 -5.77
N ASP A 149 4.15 -18.68 -6.70
CA ASP A 149 4.72 -19.50 -7.76
C ASP A 149 5.86 -20.38 -7.24
N MET A 150 6.74 -19.87 -6.37
CA MET A 150 7.77 -20.68 -5.71
C MET A 150 7.15 -21.80 -4.85
N PHE A 151 6.05 -21.55 -4.14
CA PHE A 151 5.39 -22.60 -3.35
C PHE A 151 4.81 -23.73 -4.20
N LYS A 152 4.55 -23.52 -5.50
CA LYS A 152 4.16 -24.60 -6.42
C LYS A 152 5.32 -25.56 -6.71
N THR A 153 6.57 -25.14 -6.47
CA THR A 153 7.76 -25.98 -6.65
C THR A 153 8.10 -26.78 -5.41
N LEU A 154 7.34 -26.64 -4.31
CA LEU A 154 7.48 -27.51 -3.14
C LEU A 154 7.23 -28.98 -3.54
N PRO A 155 7.89 -29.94 -2.88
CA PRO A 155 7.80 -31.34 -3.25
C PRO A 155 6.36 -31.83 -3.14
N SER A 156 5.97 -32.68 -4.10
CA SER A 156 4.74 -33.46 -4.05
C SER A 156 5.10 -34.92 -3.75
N PHE A 157 4.24 -35.61 -3.02
CA PHE A 157 4.41 -37.02 -2.70
C PHE A 157 3.16 -37.81 -3.05
N THR A 158 3.26 -39.14 -3.00
CA THR A 158 2.17 -40.04 -3.37
C THR A 158 1.76 -40.90 -2.19
N LEU A 159 0.45 -41.01 -1.95
CA LEU A 159 -0.14 -41.95 -1.02
C LEU A 159 -0.70 -43.17 -1.73
N SER A 160 -0.38 -44.35 -1.21
CA SER A 160 -0.90 -45.65 -1.64
C SER A 160 -2.28 -45.93 -1.03
N ARG A 161 -3.29 -45.11 -1.38
CA ARG A 161 -4.61 -45.16 -0.73
C ARG A 161 -5.43 -46.37 -1.16
N ARG A 162 -6.01 -47.09 -0.19
CA ARG A 162 -7.06 -48.09 -0.47
C ARG A 162 -8.41 -47.41 -0.72
N ASP A 163 -9.17 -47.88 -1.69
CA ASP A 163 -10.56 -47.47 -1.92
C ASP A 163 -11.48 -48.15 -0.88
N ASN A 164 -12.34 -47.39 -0.21
CA ASN A 164 -13.21 -47.94 0.83
C ASN A 164 -14.40 -48.74 0.26
N LEU A 165 -14.72 -48.60 -1.04
CA LEU A 165 -15.79 -49.32 -1.73
C LEU A 165 -15.25 -50.50 -2.53
N THR A 166 -14.21 -50.29 -3.34
CA THR A 166 -13.66 -51.32 -4.24
C THR A 166 -12.52 -52.13 -3.64
N PHE A 167 -11.96 -51.68 -2.49
CA PHE A 167 -10.78 -52.26 -1.84
C PHE A 167 -9.50 -52.28 -2.68
N ASP A 168 -9.53 -51.72 -3.90
CA ASP A 168 -8.37 -51.54 -4.75
C ASP A 168 -7.43 -50.47 -4.20
N ARG A 169 -6.13 -50.57 -4.49
CA ARG A 169 -5.20 -49.49 -4.19
C ARG A 169 -5.08 -48.51 -5.36
N LYS A 170 -5.31 -47.24 -5.07
CA LYS A 170 -5.08 -46.11 -5.97
C LYS A 170 -3.95 -45.25 -5.42
N THR A 171 -3.18 -44.65 -6.33
CA THR A 171 -2.12 -43.72 -5.94
C THR A 171 -2.67 -42.29 -6.02
N ILE A 172 -2.63 -41.56 -4.92
CA ILE A 172 -3.08 -40.16 -4.85
C ILE A 172 -1.86 -39.26 -4.69
N LYS A 173 -1.74 -38.25 -5.55
CA LYS A 173 -0.70 -37.24 -5.44
C LYS A 173 -1.14 -36.14 -4.47
N ILE A 174 -0.29 -35.84 -3.50
CA ILE A 174 -0.49 -34.75 -2.54
C ILE A 174 0.53 -33.65 -2.80
N SER A 175 0.05 -32.40 -2.85
CA SER A 175 0.85 -31.21 -3.08
C SER A 175 0.31 -30.00 -2.30
N VAL A 176 1.14 -28.95 -2.24
CA VAL A 176 0.73 -27.64 -1.73
C VAL A 176 -0.09 -26.92 -2.80
N ASP A 177 -1.41 -26.90 -2.61
CA ASP A 177 -2.34 -26.35 -3.61
C ASP A 177 -2.77 -24.91 -3.25
N HIS A 178 -2.84 -24.59 -1.96
CA HIS A 178 -3.30 -23.30 -1.46
C HIS A 178 -2.15 -22.29 -1.24
N THR A 179 -1.34 -22.06 -2.27
CA THR A 179 -0.10 -21.27 -2.17
C THR A 179 -0.32 -19.82 -1.73
N TYR A 180 -1.41 -19.18 -2.16
CA TYR A 180 -1.79 -17.83 -1.71
C TYR A 180 -2.14 -17.77 -0.21
N SER A 181 -2.78 -18.83 0.30
CA SER A 181 -3.13 -18.93 1.73
C SER A 181 -1.86 -19.10 2.56
N LEU A 182 -0.96 -19.98 2.09
CA LEU A 182 0.35 -20.20 2.70
C LEU A 182 1.18 -18.90 2.74
N TYR A 183 1.22 -18.14 1.64
CA TYR A 183 1.87 -16.82 1.62
C TYR A 183 1.32 -15.89 2.70
N LYS A 184 0.00 -15.76 2.82
CA LYS A 184 -0.63 -14.85 3.79
C LYS A 184 -0.33 -15.24 5.24
N LYS A 185 -0.10 -16.52 5.51
CA LYS A 185 0.30 -17.03 6.84
C LYS A 185 1.77 -16.75 7.14
N ILE A 186 2.63 -16.83 6.12
CA ILE A 186 4.08 -16.61 6.26
C ILE A 186 4.40 -15.12 6.36
N PHE A 187 3.83 -14.28 5.48
CA PHE A 187 4.18 -12.86 5.37
C PHE A 187 3.04 -11.96 5.86
N THR A 188 2.68 -12.08 7.14
CA THR A 188 1.55 -11.36 7.77
C THR A 188 1.71 -9.84 7.75
N LYS A 189 2.95 -9.34 7.63
CA LYS A 189 3.27 -7.90 7.54
C LYS A 189 3.19 -7.34 6.12
N SER A 190 3.00 -8.19 5.11
CA SER A 190 2.82 -7.75 3.72
C SER A 190 1.37 -7.35 3.48
N SER A 191 1.11 -6.15 2.96
CA SER A 191 -0.23 -5.67 2.63
C SER A 191 -0.21 -4.73 1.42
N ILE A 192 -1.38 -4.42 0.87
CA ILE A 192 -1.49 -3.46 -0.23
C ILE A 192 -1.09 -2.04 0.22
N SER A 193 -1.41 -1.67 1.47
CA SER A 193 -1.17 -0.31 1.99
C SER A 193 0.27 -0.06 2.40
N GLU A 194 0.95 -1.08 2.93
CA GLU A 194 2.33 -1.01 3.44
C GLU A 194 3.35 -1.54 2.43
N GLY A 195 2.92 -2.33 1.44
CA GLY A 195 3.78 -3.03 0.50
C GLY A 195 4.20 -4.42 0.99
N TYR A 196 5.28 -4.95 0.41
CA TYR A 196 5.80 -6.25 0.79
C TYR A 196 6.72 -6.17 2.01
N SER A 197 6.83 -7.28 2.73
CA SER A 197 7.78 -7.49 3.82
C SER A 197 8.39 -8.87 3.69
N ASN A 198 9.73 -8.94 3.73
CA ASN A 198 10.48 -10.20 3.76
C ASN A 198 10.49 -10.86 5.15
N VAL A 199 9.81 -10.26 6.13
CA VAL A 199 9.80 -10.79 7.50
C VAL A 199 8.80 -11.93 7.59
N VAL A 200 9.31 -13.13 7.84
CA VAL A 200 8.51 -14.32 8.13
C VAL A 200 7.86 -14.20 9.51
N ASP A 201 6.60 -14.63 9.60
CA ASP A 201 5.83 -14.66 10.84
C ASP A 201 6.34 -15.76 11.80
N ILE A 202 6.95 -15.34 12.90
CA ILE A 202 7.52 -16.24 13.92
C ILE A 202 6.43 -17.11 14.57
N LYS A 203 5.18 -16.63 14.68
CA LYS A 203 4.09 -17.41 15.28
C LYS A 203 3.67 -18.54 14.35
N PHE A 204 3.71 -18.32 13.04
CA PHE A 204 3.52 -19.36 12.02
C PHE A 204 4.60 -20.44 12.13
N LEU A 205 5.89 -20.06 12.18
CA LEU A 205 6.99 -21.02 12.32
C LEU A 205 6.85 -21.88 13.58
N ARG A 206 6.67 -21.24 14.74
CA ARG A 206 6.48 -21.93 16.03
C ARG A 206 5.28 -22.87 16.01
N ARG A 207 4.21 -22.52 15.28
CA ARG A 207 3.04 -23.39 15.12
C ARG A 207 3.41 -24.67 14.37
N LEU A 208 4.13 -24.56 13.26
CA LEU A 208 4.61 -25.73 12.50
C LEU A 208 5.49 -26.64 13.35
N GLU A 209 6.44 -26.05 14.06
CA GLU A 209 7.35 -26.76 14.97
C GLU A 209 6.59 -27.48 16.09
N ASN A 210 5.62 -26.82 16.72
CA ASN A 210 4.80 -27.40 17.79
C ASN A 210 3.95 -28.58 17.31
N ILE A 211 3.35 -28.49 16.12
CA ILE A 211 2.58 -29.61 15.54
C ILE A 211 3.50 -30.79 15.28
N TYR A 212 4.66 -30.54 14.65
CA TYR A 212 5.63 -31.56 14.33
C TYR A 212 6.16 -32.27 15.59
N ALA A 213 6.53 -31.49 16.62
CA ALA A 213 6.94 -32.02 17.92
C ALA A 213 5.81 -32.78 18.63
N GLY A 214 4.55 -32.34 18.48
CA GLY A 214 3.37 -33.04 18.99
C GLY A 214 3.22 -34.43 18.37
N ILE A 215 3.28 -34.53 17.04
CA ILE A 215 3.23 -35.82 16.33
C ILE A 215 4.39 -36.72 16.78
N SER A 216 5.61 -36.17 16.88
CA SER A 216 6.79 -36.92 17.32
C SER A 216 6.61 -37.47 18.75
N LYS A 217 6.05 -36.66 19.66
CA LYS A 217 5.75 -37.07 21.03
C LYS A 217 4.68 -38.16 21.08
N ASP A 218 3.61 -38.05 20.27
CA ASP A 218 2.54 -39.06 20.24
C ASP A 218 3.05 -40.40 19.71
N ILE A 219 3.91 -40.38 18.67
CA ILE A 219 4.61 -41.57 18.16
C ILE A 219 5.51 -42.19 19.24
N LYS A 220 6.31 -41.38 19.94
CA LYS A 220 7.24 -41.86 20.97
C LYS A 220 6.53 -42.40 22.22
N ASN A 221 5.49 -41.72 22.68
CA ASN A 221 4.69 -42.18 23.81
C ASN A 221 4.07 -43.55 23.52
N TYR A 222 3.69 -43.81 22.27
CA TYR A 222 3.23 -45.14 21.89
C TYR A 222 4.38 -46.16 21.95
N SER A 223 5.56 -45.84 21.40
CA SER A 223 6.69 -46.77 21.39
C SER A 223 7.18 -47.19 22.78
N ASP A 224 7.05 -46.29 23.76
CA ASP A 224 7.65 -46.45 25.09
C ASP A 224 6.71 -47.06 26.16
N ILE A 225 5.37 -47.00 25.97
CA ILE A 225 4.42 -47.23 27.09
C ILE A 225 3.63 -48.55 26.98
N TYR A 226 3.39 -49.15 25.80
CA TYR A 226 2.51 -50.34 25.70
C TYR A 226 2.89 -51.37 24.61
N PRO A 227 3.38 -52.56 24.99
CA PRO A 227 3.26 -53.75 24.13
C PRO A 227 1.80 -54.25 24.01
N ASN A 228 0.93 -53.92 24.98
CA ASN A 228 -0.33 -54.65 25.24
C ASN A 228 -1.61 -53.80 25.43
N GLN A 229 -1.61 -52.49 25.15
CA GLN A 229 -2.85 -51.71 25.06
C GLN A 229 -2.88 -50.88 23.78
N VAL A 230 -3.99 -51.05 23.06
CA VAL A 230 -4.31 -50.46 21.77
C VAL A 230 -4.54 -48.96 21.95
N GLY A 231 -3.55 -48.15 21.59
CA GLY A 231 -3.62 -46.69 21.68
C GLY A 231 -4.44 -46.06 20.56
N MET A 232 -5.74 -46.33 20.50
CA MET A 232 -6.62 -45.74 19.48
C MET A 232 -6.71 -44.21 19.60
N SER A 233 -6.66 -43.68 20.83
CA SER A 233 -6.52 -42.25 21.11
C SER A 233 -5.24 -41.64 20.51
N SER A 234 -4.17 -42.42 20.38
CA SER A 234 -2.92 -41.96 19.76
C SER A 234 -3.06 -41.84 18.24
N LEU A 235 -3.78 -42.76 17.59
CA LEU A 235 -4.07 -42.68 16.15
C LEU A 235 -4.95 -41.46 15.82
N GLU A 236 -6.00 -41.22 16.60
CA GLU A 236 -6.85 -40.03 16.44
C GLU A 236 -6.07 -38.72 16.61
N ASN A 237 -5.20 -38.64 17.63
CA ASN A 237 -4.35 -37.47 17.87
C ASN A 237 -3.35 -37.22 16.73
N ILE A 238 -2.71 -38.29 16.23
CA ILE A 238 -1.78 -38.21 15.10
C ILE A 238 -2.53 -37.75 13.85
N GLU A 239 -3.68 -38.34 13.53
CA GLU A 239 -4.48 -37.95 12.38
C GLU A 239 -4.96 -36.48 12.47
N ALA A 240 -5.42 -36.05 13.65
CA ALA A 240 -5.80 -34.66 13.89
C ALA A 240 -4.62 -33.70 13.67
N SER A 241 -3.44 -34.05 14.19
CA SER A 241 -2.22 -33.26 14.04
C SER A 241 -1.73 -33.21 12.58
N LEU A 242 -1.81 -34.34 11.86
CA LEU A 242 -1.53 -34.42 10.43
C LEU A 242 -2.47 -33.54 9.61
N SER A 243 -3.78 -33.61 9.88
CA SER A 243 -4.78 -32.76 9.23
C SER A 243 -4.52 -31.28 9.49
N PHE A 244 -4.17 -30.92 10.73
CA PHE A 244 -3.82 -29.55 11.08
C PHE A 244 -2.55 -29.09 10.36
N LEU A 245 -1.52 -29.94 10.27
CA LEU A 245 -0.28 -29.65 9.54
C LEU A 245 -0.56 -29.43 8.04
N CYS A 246 -1.34 -30.31 7.41
CA CYS A 246 -1.76 -30.15 6.01
C CYS A 246 -2.42 -28.78 5.79
N ARG A 247 -3.35 -28.40 6.68
CA ARG A 247 -4.04 -27.11 6.61
C ARG A 247 -3.09 -25.92 6.79
N GLU A 248 -2.11 -26.02 7.69
CA GLU A 248 -1.12 -24.96 7.87
C GLU A 248 -0.20 -24.80 6.66
N LEU A 249 0.20 -25.91 6.05
CA LEU A 249 1.03 -25.94 4.84
C LEU A 249 0.24 -25.65 3.55
N GLY A 250 -1.09 -25.51 3.61
CA GLY A 250 -1.92 -25.30 2.42
C GLY A 250 -2.04 -26.54 1.52
N VAL A 251 -1.74 -27.71 2.05
CA VAL A 251 -1.90 -29.01 1.39
C VAL A 251 -3.38 -29.36 1.34
N ASN A 252 -3.89 -29.74 0.17
CA ASN A 252 -5.26 -30.22 0.04
C ASN A 252 -5.35 -31.68 0.49
N TYR A 253 -5.75 -31.90 1.74
CA TYR A 253 -5.99 -33.23 2.29
C TYR A 253 -7.47 -33.43 2.60
N GLU A 254 -8.17 -34.14 1.72
CA GLU A 254 -9.60 -34.42 1.83
C GLU A 254 -9.83 -35.63 2.75
N ARG A 255 -9.87 -35.38 4.07
CA ARG A 255 -10.12 -36.40 5.10
C ARG A 255 -11.43 -37.18 4.90
N ASN A 256 -12.49 -36.47 4.52
CA ASN A 256 -13.87 -36.98 4.62
C ASN A 256 -14.29 -37.90 3.47
N ILE A 257 -13.47 -38.05 2.43
CA ILE A 257 -13.86 -38.81 1.23
C ILE A 257 -13.62 -40.30 1.41
N ASN A 258 -12.71 -40.71 2.32
CA ASN A 258 -12.35 -42.10 2.53
C ASN A 258 -12.11 -42.38 4.02
N THR A 259 -13.18 -42.49 4.80
CA THR A 259 -13.10 -42.96 6.19
C THR A 259 -13.24 -44.48 6.25
N PHE A 260 -12.36 -45.11 7.00
CA PHE A 260 -12.39 -46.52 7.37
C PHE A 260 -12.91 -46.64 8.79
N LYS A 261 -13.81 -47.60 9.00
CA LYS A 261 -14.19 -48.02 10.34
C LYS A 261 -13.25 -49.11 10.80
N ILE A 262 -12.65 -48.89 11.95
CA ILE A 262 -11.76 -49.85 12.60
C ILE A 262 -12.39 -50.23 13.93
N LEU A 263 -12.36 -51.53 14.21
CA LEU A 263 -12.76 -52.05 15.50
C LEU A 263 -11.56 -52.00 16.45
N ASP A 264 -11.71 -51.31 17.58
CA ASP A 264 -10.74 -51.41 18.67
C ASP A 264 -10.86 -52.81 19.30
N PRO A 265 -9.81 -53.67 19.22
CA PRO A 265 -9.87 -55.02 19.75
C PRO A 265 -10.01 -55.08 21.28
N ILE A 266 -9.75 -53.97 22.00
CA ILE A 266 -9.82 -53.92 23.46
C ILE A 266 -11.17 -53.38 23.92
N THR A 267 -11.60 -52.24 23.40
CA THR A 267 -12.86 -51.60 23.84
C THR A 267 -14.08 -52.12 23.10
N ASN A 268 -13.89 -52.85 21.99
CA ASN A 268 -14.94 -53.31 21.09
C ASN A 268 -15.78 -52.15 20.51
N LEU A 269 -15.19 -50.96 20.41
CA LEU A 269 -15.79 -49.77 19.83
C LEU A 269 -15.35 -49.59 18.38
N GLU A 270 -16.26 -49.11 17.53
CA GLU A 270 -15.94 -48.67 16.17
C GLU A 270 -15.42 -47.23 16.19
N ILE A 271 -14.29 -47.00 15.54
CA ILE A 271 -13.70 -45.67 15.38
C ILE A 271 -13.36 -45.43 13.91
N GLU A 272 -13.46 -44.17 13.48
CA GLU A 272 -13.26 -43.75 12.10
C GLU A 272 -11.90 -43.10 11.89
N THR A 273 -11.13 -43.59 10.92
CA THR A 273 -9.86 -43.00 10.49
C THR A 273 -9.81 -42.85 8.99
N SER A 274 -9.01 -41.89 8.49
CA SER A 274 -8.79 -41.68 7.05
C SER A 274 -7.62 -42.49 6.47
N PHE A 275 -6.99 -43.35 7.27
CA PHE A 275 -5.88 -44.21 6.88
C PHE A 275 -6.32 -45.67 6.81
N SER A 276 -6.00 -46.36 5.71
CA SER A 276 -6.37 -47.78 5.55
C SER A 276 -5.37 -48.74 6.17
N ASP A 277 -4.11 -48.33 6.24
CA ASP A 277 -2.99 -49.09 6.81
C ASP A 277 -1.90 -48.14 7.35
N GLU A 278 -0.97 -48.71 8.09
CA GLU A 278 0.15 -47.94 8.67
C GLU A 278 1.11 -47.38 7.59
N LYS A 279 1.13 -47.98 6.39
CA LYS A 279 1.96 -47.51 5.29
C LYS A 279 1.50 -46.12 4.82
N GLU A 280 0.19 -45.90 4.71
CA GLU A 280 -0.35 -44.57 4.36
C GLU A 280 0.06 -43.48 5.36
N ILE A 281 0.08 -43.80 6.67
CA ILE A 281 0.51 -42.86 7.72
C ILE A 281 1.98 -42.50 7.54
N LYS A 282 2.83 -43.50 7.30
CA LYS A 282 4.26 -43.29 7.07
C LYS A 282 4.53 -42.46 5.81
N GLU A 283 3.87 -42.78 4.70
CA GLU A 283 3.98 -42.02 3.44
C GLU A 283 3.55 -40.56 3.65
N MET A 284 2.49 -40.31 4.43
CA MET A 284 2.06 -38.95 4.79
C MET A 284 3.11 -38.20 5.60
N LEU A 285 3.67 -38.83 6.64
CA LEU A 285 4.69 -38.20 7.50
C LEU A 285 5.97 -37.87 6.72
N GLN A 286 6.44 -38.78 5.87
CA GLN A 286 7.60 -38.55 4.99
C GLN A 286 7.34 -37.35 4.07
N GLY A 287 6.21 -37.37 3.37
CA GLY A 287 5.84 -36.32 2.44
C GLY A 287 5.71 -34.93 3.07
N LEU A 288 5.02 -34.83 4.20
CA LEU A 288 4.87 -33.56 4.92
C LEU A 288 6.19 -33.05 5.50
N ARG A 289 7.08 -33.95 5.94
CA ARG A 289 8.44 -33.59 6.39
C ARG A 289 9.27 -33.01 5.25
N ASP A 290 9.23 -33.61 4.07
CA ASP A 290 9.95 -33.11 2.89
C ASP A 290 9.44 -31.73 2.45
N ILE A 291 8.12 -31.51 2.55
CA ILE A 291 7.51 -30.19 2.34
C ILE A 291 8.01 -29.18 3.38
N LEU A 292 8.03 -29.53 4.67
CA LEU A 292 8.51 -28.64 5.75
C LEU A 292 9.97 -28.22 5.53
N ILE A 293 10.85 -29.18 5.24
CA ILE A 293 12.27 -28.91 4.96
C ILE A 293 12.43 -27.98 3.76
N SER A 294 11.71 -28.27 2.67
CA SER A 294 11.79 -27.49 1.44
C SER A 294 11.20 -26.09 1.63
N LEU A 295 10.10 -25.97 2.38
CA LEU A 295 9.49 -24.70 2.73
C LEU A 295 10.48 -23.85 3.51
N TYR A 296 11.04 -24.35 4.61
CA TYR A 296 11.98 -23.60 5.46
C TYR A 296 13.16 -23.07 4.63
N LYS A 297 13.76 -23.91 3.79
CA LYS A 297 14.83 -23.48 2.87
C LYS A 297 14.38 -22.38 1.91
N LEU A 298 13.16 -22.47 1.39
CA LEU A 298 12.61 -21.52 0.41
C LEU A 298 12.32 -20.15 1.04
N ILE A 299 11.98 -20.11 2.34
CA ILE A 299 11.74 -18.88 3.10
C ILE A 299 12.96 -18.47 3.96
N ASP A 300 14.15 -18.94 3.60
CA ASP A 300 15.44 -18.65 4.25
C ASP A 300 15.44 -18.90 5.78
N GLN A 301 14.76 -19.96 6.22
CA GLN A 301 14.76 -20.45 7.60
C GLN A 301 15.53 -21.76 7.74
N ASP A 302 16.00 -22.04 8.94
CA ASP A 302 16.79 -23.24 9.25
C ASP A 302 15.89 -24.47 9.44
N PRO A 303 15.98 -25.51 8.59
CA PRO A 303 15.17 -26.72 8.69
C PRO A 303 15.70 -27.75 9.69
N ILE A 304 16.76 -27.48 10.48
CA ILE A 304 17.43 -28.46 11.36
C ILE A 304 16.46 -29.26 12.23
N ILE A 305 15.39 -28.63 12.74
CA ILE A 305 14.38 -29.30 13.59
C ILE A 305 13.67 -30.46 12.89
N PHE A 306 13.60 -30.44 11.55
CA PHE A 306 13.03 -31.49 10.73
C PHE A 306 14.08 -32.42 10.13
N GLN A 307 15.38 -32.22 10.38
CA GLN A 307 16.48 -32.94 9.73
C GLN A 307 17.28 -33.83 10.69
N GLY A 308 16.85 -33.99 11.93
CA GLY A 308 17.55 -34.84 12.91
C GLY A 308 17.80 -36.27 12.38
N SER A 309 18.95 -36.84 12.72
CA SER A 309 19.26 -38.22 12.33
C SER A 309 18.31 -39.21 13.04
N ALA A 310 18.02 -40.32 12.34
CA ALA A 310 17.05 -41.34 12.73
C ALA A 310 17.30 -42.04 14.08
N THR A 311 18.36 -41.72 14.82
CA THR A 311 18.71 -42.45 16.03
C THR A 311 18.66 -41.66 17.33
N ILE A 312 18.71 -40.31 17.35
CA ILE A 312 18.70 -39.57 18.64
C ILE A 312 17.91 -38.24 18.63
N GLN A 313 17.71 -37.56 17.49
CA GLN A 313 17.08 -36.21 17.47
C GLN A 313 15.72 -36.10 16.77
N ASP A 314 15.36 -37.03 15.88
CA ASP A 314 14.07 -37.02 15.17
C ASP A 314 13.39 -38.41 15.23
N PRO A 315 12.61 -38.67 16.30
CA PRO A 315 11.86 -39.92 16.45
C PRO A 315 10.87 -40.17 15.30
N LEU A 316 10.39 -39.09 14.69
CA LEU A 316 9.38 -39.12 13.64
C LEU A 316 10.01 -39.58 12.32
N ALA A 317 11.24 -39.13 12.00
CA ALA A 317 11.99 -39.68 10.88
C ALA A 317 12.28 -41.18 11.05
N ASN A 318 12.69 -41.62 12.25
CA ASN A 318 12.95 -43.05 12.48
C ASN A 318 11.72 -43.90 12.16
N TYR A 319 10.57 -43.54 12.73
CA TYR A 319 9.31 -44.23 12.48
C TYR A 319 8.87 -44.16 11.00
N ALA A 320 8.93 -42.97 10.41
CA ALA A 320 8.42 -42.74 9.07
C ALA A 320 9.22 -43.52 8.02
N TYR A 321 10.55 -43.57 8.12
CA TYR A 321 11.42 -44.17 7.10
C TYR A 321 11.78 -45.64 7.35
N GLU A 322 11.74 -46.14 8.60
CA GLU A 322 12.07 -47.54 8.90
C GLU A 322 10.84 -48.45 8.72
N PRO A 323 10.77 -49.32 7.69
CA PRO A 323 9.58 -50.14 7.44
C PRO A 323 9.31 -51.16 8.55
N SER A 324 10.34 -51.60 9.26
CA SER A 324 10.24 -52.64 10.30
C SER A 324 9.58 -52.16 11.60
N ILE A 325 9.67 -50.87 11.92
CA ILE A 325 9.02 -50.27 13.10
C ILE A 325 7.53 -50.17 12.83
N LEU A 326 6.71 -50.90 13.57
CA LEU A 326 5.27 -50.95 13.32
C LEU A 326 4.52 -50.73 14.63
N ILE A 327 3.79 -49.63 14.68
CA ILE A 327 3.16 -49.05 15.86
C ILE A 327 1.69 -49.47 15.92
N PHE A 328 0.97 -49.57 14.80
CA PHE A 328 -0.49 -49.75 14.81
C PHE A 328 -0.96 -51.16 14.41
N LYS A 329 -0.13 -52.20 14.60
CA LYS A 329 -0.40 -53.57 14.11
C LYS A 329 -1.75 -54.17 14.53
N GLY A 330 -2.23 -53.81 15.73
CA GLY A 330 -3.48 -54.33 16.29
C GLY A 330 -4.73 -53.55 15.87
N ILE A 331 -4.56 -52.40 15.23
CA ILE A 331 -5.65 -51.48 14.84
C ILE A 331 -5.77 -51.45 13.32
N LEU A 332 -4.64 -51.25 12.65
CA LEU A 332 -4.56 -51.15 11.21
C LEU A 332 -4.00 -52.45 10.64
N PRO A 333 -4.58 -53.00 9.56
CA PRO A 333 -4.00 -54.15 8.89
C PRO A 333 -2.62 -53.77 8.35
N VAL A 334 -1.56 -54.27 8.98
CA VAL A 334 -0.23 -54.21 8.37
C VAL A 334 -0.26 -55.10 7.15
N LYS A 335 0.24 -54.58 6.04
CA LYS A 335 0.43 -55.33 4.80
C LYS A 335 1.31 -56.55 5.11
N THR A 336 0.70 -57.69 5.42
CA THR A 336 1.38 -58.97 5.45
C THR A 336 1.78 -59.24 4.02
N HIS A 337 3.08 -59.40 3.77
CA HIS A 337 3.53 -60.07 2.57
C HIS A 337 2.97 -61.48 2.62
N SER A 338 1.83 -61.69 1.97
CA SER A 338 1.30 -63.00 1.66
C SER A 338 0.94 -62.99 0.18
N GLU A 339 1.87 -63.57 -0.57
CA GLU A 339 1.80 -64.11 -1.94
C GLU A 339 1.77 -63.12 -3.12
#